data_AF-A0A3L6J990-F1
#
_entry.id   AF-A0A3L6J990-F1
#
_cell.length_a   1.000
_cell.length_b   1.000
_cell.length_c   1.000
_cell.angle_alpha   90.00
_cell.angle_beta   90.00
_cell.angle_gamma   90.00
#
_symmetry.space_group_name_H-M   'P 1'
#
loop_
_entity.id
_entity.type
_entity.pdbx_description
1 polymer ?
#
loop_
_entity_poly.entity_id
_entity_poly.type
_entity_poly.pdbx_seq_one_letter_code
_entity_poly.pdbx_strand_id
1 'polypeptide(L)'
;MIRFTMAWELKDRIIDLLSQQYSSVYQNRWQQGNHTVAIFVHEDYVFRTGCVQTLTTIVESEESSDVCKITAVASGAAGVFGLNWGSHAAQENSLKEFIEDWIEHPPRNPPRLTGFCSNCSEDARSAVLTADGKLRCRKCAMVLWE
;
A
#
# COMPACT_ATOMS: atom_id res chain seq x y z
N MET A 1 -10.28 12.06 -5.62
CA MET A 1 -9.03 12.33 -4.88
C MET A 1 -9.33 12.23 -3.39
N ILE A 2 -8.59 11.37 -2.69
CA ILE A 2 -8.78 11.12 -1.25
C ILE A 2 -7.60 11.76 -0.51
N ARG A 3 -7.90 12.39 0.63
CA ARG A 3 -6.87 12.98 1.50
C ARG A 3 -6.95 12.34 2.86
N PHE A 4 -5.80 11.92 3.36
CA PHE A 4 -5.65 11.33 4.68
C PHE A 4 -4.65 12.14 5.48
N THR A 5 -4.96 12.38 6.75
CA THR A 5 -4.02 12.95 7.71
C THR A 5 -3.46 11.81 8.56
N MET A 6 -2.15 11.59 8.50
CA MET A 6 -1.48 10.52 9.22
C MET A 6 -0.01 10.86 9.50
N ALA A 7 0.51 10.29 10.59
CA ALA A 7 1.92 10.39 10.94
C ALA A 7 2.82 9.86 9.81
N TRP A 8 4.03 10.41 9.68
CA TRP A 8 4.95 10.07 8.58
C TRP A 8 5.30 8.57 8.53
N GLU A 9 5.40 7.89 9.67
CA GLU A 9 5.67 6.45 9.76
C GLU A 9 4.57 5.61 9.11
N LEU A 10 3.32 6.09 9.14
CA LEU A 10 2.19 5.41 8.52
C LEU A 10 2.17 5.60 7.01
N LYS A 11 2.75 6.69 6.49
CA LYS A 11 2.77 6.98 5.05
C LYS A 11 3.58 5.94 4.29
N ASP A 12 4.77 5.61 4.79
CA ASP A 12 5.62 4.56 4.21
C ASP A 12 4.94 3.20 4.24
N ARG A 13 4.26 2.88 5.35
CA ARG A 13 3.53 1.63 5.48
C ARG A 13 2.35 1.52 4.52
N ILE A 14 1.63 2.62 4.27
CA ILE A 14 0.55 2.64 3.27
C ILE A 14 1.13 2.48 1.87
N ILE A 15 2.25 3.12 1.55
CA ILE A 15 2.92 2.95 0.26
C ILE A 15 3.30 1.48 0.07
N ASP A 16 3.85 0.82 1.08
CA ASP A 16 4.20 -0.60 1.02
C ASP A 16 2.96 -1.51 0.92
N LEU A 17 1.89 -1.19 1.63
CA LEU A 17 0.60 -1.89 1.54
C LEU A 17 0.02 -1.82 0.12
N LEU A 18 -0.01 -0.61 -0.44
CA LEU A 18 -0.53 -0.36 -1.79
C LEU A 18 0.37 -0.99 -2.86
N SER A 19 1.68 -0.99 -2.67
CA SER A 19 2.61 -1.76 -3.51
C SER A 19 2.24 -3.25 -3.49
N GLN A 20 1.98 -3.85 -2.33
CA GLN A 20 1.67 -5.27 -2.26
C GLN A 20 0.32 -5.64 -2.88
N GLN A 21 -0.71 -4.79 -2.70
CA GLN A 21 -2.09 -5.12 -3.08
C GLN A 21 -2.46 -4.58 -4.47
N TYR A 22 -1.92 -3.43 -4.88
CA TYR A 22 -2.40 -2.66 -6.03
C TYR A 22 -1.32 -2.42 -7.11
N SER A 23 -0.30 -3.28 -7.24
CA SER A 23 0.75 -3.14 -8.26
C SER A 23 0.94 -4.32 -9.20
N SER A 24 -0.13 -5.08 -9.49
CA SER A 24 -0.03 -6.30 -10.32
C SER A 24 0.54 -6.06 -11.73
N VAL A 25 0.43 -4.84 -12.26
CA VAL A 25 0.91 -4.47 -13.59
C VAL A 25 2.14 -3.57 -13.54
N TYR A 26 2.12 -2.56 -12.67
CA TYR A 26 3.20 -1.59 -12.57
C TYR A 26 3.34 -1.04 -11.16
N GLN A 27 4.58 -0.81 -10.75
CA GLN A 27 4.91 0.00 -9.58
C GLN A 27 6.12 0.87 -9.86
N ASN A 28 6.07 2.07 -9.33
CA ASN A 28 7.24 2.93 -9.23
C ASN A 28 7.12 3.82 -8.01
N ARG A 29 8.22 4.04 -7.32
CA ARG A 29 8.33 4.89 -6.14
C ARG A 29 9.59 5.71 -6.29
N TRP A 30 9.48 7.02 -6.12
CA TRP A 30 10.63 7.90 -6.13
C TRP A 30 10.48 9.01 -5.10
N GLN A 31 11.64 9.57 -4.72
CA GLN A 31 11.72 10.75 -3.88
C GLN A 31 12.14 11.95 -4.72
N GLN A 32 11.46 13.07 -4.51
CA GLN A 32 11.76 14.37 -5.12
C GLN A 32 11.92 15.39 -4.00
N GLY A 33 13.15 15.56 -3.51
CA GLY A 33 13.41 16.35 -2.30
C GLY A 33 12.70 15.73 -1.10
N ASN A 34 11.85 16.52 -0.43
CA ASN A 34 11.08 16.08 0.75
C ASN A 34 9.73 15.44 0.38
N HIS A 35 9.48 15.22 -0.91
CA HIS A 35 8.26 14.57 -1.39
C HIS A 35 8.54 13.13 -1.79
N THR A 36 7.72 12.21 -1.29
CA THR A 36 7.64 10.85 -1.81
C THR A 36 6.43 10.77 -2.75
N VAL A 37 6.67 10.27 -3.95
CA VAL A 37 5.62 9.98 -4.93
C VAL A 37 5.70 8.50 -5.29
N ALA A 38 4.56 7.82 -5.25
CA ALA A 38 4.44 6.44 -5.68
C ALA A 38 3.27 6.26 -6.64
N ILE A 39 3.45 5.43 -7.65
CA ILE A 39 2.41 5.06 -8.61
C ILE A 39 2.32 3.54 -8.63
N PHE A 40 1.10 3.05 -8.48
CA PHE A 40 0.75 1.63 -8.56
C PHE A 40 -0.34 1.45 -9.59
N VAL A 41 -0.19 0.46 -10.46
CA VAL A 41 -1.23 0.05 -11.41
C VAL A 41 -1.58 -1.40 -11.14
N HIS A 42 -2.85 -1.61 -10.84
CA HIS A 42 -3.45 -2.91 -10.64
C HIS A 42 -4.42 -3.18 -11.78
N GLU A 43 -4.40 -4.40 -12.30
CA GLU A 43 -5.47 -4.91 -13.14
C GLU A 43 -6.13 -6.13 -12.50
N ASP A 44 -7.46 -6.17 -12.58
CA ASP A 44 -8.26 -7.31 -12.18
C ASP A 44 -9.24 -7.69 -13.29
N TYR A 45 -9.44 -8.99 -13.48
CA TYR A 45 -10.36 -9.53 -14.47
C TYR A 45 -11.73 -9.78 -13.85
N VAL A 46 -12.72 -9.02 -14.30
CA VAL A 46 -14.09 -9.17 -13.81
C VAL A 46 -14.83 -10.19 -14.67
N PHE A 47 -14.81 -11.46 -14.23
CA PHE A 47 -15.47 -12.59 -14.92
C PHE A 47 -16.90 -12.31 -15.37
N ARG A 48 -17.67 -11.62 -14.53
CA ARG A 48 -19.08 -11.30 -14.75
C ARG A 48 -19.33 -10.25 -15.83
N THR A 49 -18.35 -9.41 -16.16
CA THR A 49 -18.42 -8.45 -17.29
C THR A 49 -17.54 -8.85 -18.46
N GLY A 50 -16.70 -9.88 -18.30
CA GLY A 50 -15.75 -10.34 -19.31
C GLY A 50 -14.68 -9.30 -19.63
N CYS A 51 -14.42 -8.36 -18.72
CA CYS A 51 -13.59 -7.19 -18.97
C CYS A 51 -12.52 -7.00 -17.92
N VAL A 52 -11.39 -6.44 -18.33
CA VAL A 52 -10.31 -6.01 -17.44
C VAL A 52 -10.68 -4.65 -16.83
N GLN A 53 -10.44 -4.52 -15.54
CA GLN A 53 -10.49 -3.25 -14.82
C GLN A 53 -9.09 -2.89 -14.35
N THR A 54 -8.70 -1.64 -14.60
CA THR A 54 -7.42 -1.08 -14.24
C THR A 54 -7.65 -0.01 -13.16
N LEU A 55 -6.94 -0.12 -12.04
CA LEU A 55 -6.87 0.89 -11.00
C LEU A 55 -5.47 1.46 -10.95
N THR A 56 -5.35 2.76 -11.20
CA THR A 56 -4.12 3.51 -10.98
C THR A 56 -4.21 4.25 -9.65
N THR A 57 -3.29 3.96 -8.73
CA THR A 57 -3.18 4.64 -7.44
C THR A 57 -1.92 5.48 -7.42
N ILE A 58 -2.07 6.78 -7.18
CA ILE A 58 -0.99 7.74 -7.05
C ILE A 58 -0.97 8.21 -5.60
N VAL A 59 0.16 8.01 -4.93
CA VAL A 59 0.40 8.47 -3.56
C VAL A 59 1.39 9.62 -3.61
N GLU A 60 1.01 10.74 -3.02
CA GLU A 60 1.85 11.92 -2.84
C GLU A 60 1.93 12.20 -1.34
N SER A 61 3.15 12.23 -0.81
CA SER A 61 3.43 12.48 0.60
C SER A 61 4.57 13.48 0.71
N GLU A 62 4.44 14.44 1.63
CA GLU A 62 5.57 15.28 2.05
C GLU A 62 6.02 14.85 3.45
N GLU A 63 7.33 14.81 3.68
CA GLU A 63 7.91 14.40 4.96
C GLU A 63 7.55 15.38 6.09
N SER A 64 7.51 16.68 5.77
CA SER A 64 7.22 17.78 6.71
C SER A 64 5.73 17.94 7.06
N SER A 65 4.84 17.33 6.27
CA SER A 65 3.38 17.53 6.37
C SER A 65 2.71 16.26 6.81
N ASP A 66 1.84 16.28 7.81
CA ASP A 66 1.06 15.11 8.22
C ASP A 66 -0.01 14.68 7.20
N VAL A 67 -0.03 15.28 6.01
CA VAL A 67 -1.00 14.99 4.96
C VAL A 67 -0.42 14.04 3.92
N CYS A 68 -1.10 12.92 3.71
CA CYS A 68 -0.88 12.02 2.58
C CYS A 68 -2.06 12.15 1.60
N LYS A 69 -1.74 12.40 0.34
CA LYS A 69 -2.73 12.53 -0.74
C LYS A 69 -2.71 11.28 -1.59
N ILE A 70 -3.87 10.66 -1.74
CA ILE A 70 -4.02 9.43 -2.52
C ILE A 70 -5.05 9.68 -3.62
N THR A 71 -4.62 9.54 -4.87
CA THR A 71 -5.47 9.70 -6.04
C THR A 71 -5.68 8.34 -6.68
N ALA A 72 -6.92 7.88 -6.70
CA ALA A 72 -7.35 6.74 -7.49
C ALA A 72 -7.85 7.21 -8.85
N VAL A 73 -7.42 6.55 -9.92
CA VAL A 73 -7.94 6.68 -11.27
C VAL A 73 -8.27 5.28 -11.77
N ALA A 74 -9.56 4.97 -11.84
CA ALA A 74 -10.04 3.69 -12.35
C ALA A 74 -10.48 3.80 -13.81
N SER A 75 -10.17 2.76 -14.59
CA SER A 75 -10.69 2.55 -15.94
C SER A 75 -11.05 1.08 -16.12
N GLY A 76 -12.05 0.76 -16.95
CA GLY A 76 -12.54 -0.61 -17.05
C GLY A 76 -14.05 -0.67 -17.28
N ALA A 77 -14.49 -1.69 -18.01
CA ALA A 77 -15.60 -1.60 -18.95
C ALA A 77 -17.00 -1.24 -18.41
N ALA A 78 -17.73 -0.49 -19.24
CA ALA A 78 -19.17 -0.61 -19.36
C ALA A 78 -19.49 -2.03 -19.83
N GLY A 79 -20.24 -2.81 -19.04
CA GLY A 79 -20.60 -4.18 -19.41
C GLY A 79 -21.41 -4.25 -20.70
N VAL A 80 -21.62 -5.47 -21.22
CA VAL A 80 -22.36 -5.80 -22.47
C VAL A 80 -23.78 -5.17 -22.55
N PHE A 81 -24.31 -4.65 -21.45
CA PHE A 81 -25.61 -3.96 -21.35
C PHE A 81 -25.54 -2.47 -20.91
N GLY A 82 -24.36 -1.83 -20.95
CA GLY A 82 -24.19 -0.43 -20.49
C GLY A 82 -24.19 -0.24 -18.97
N LEU A 83 -24.06 -1.33 -18.20
CA LEU A 83 -23.91 -1.28 -16.75
C LEU A 83 -22.45 -1.01 -16.37
N ASN A 84 -22.19 0.12 -15.71
CA ASN A 84 -20.87 0.50 -15.17
C ASN A 84 -20.60 -0.22 -13.85
N TRP A 85 -20.21 -1.49 -13.93
CA TRP A 85 -19.67 -2.22 -12.79
C TRP A 85 -18.23 -1.76 -12.55
N GLY A 86 -17.84 -1.41 -11.33
CA GLY A 86 -16.51 -0.84 -11.06
C GLY A 86 -16.34 0.59 -11.57
N SER A 87 -17.39 1.40 -11.48
CA SER A 87 -17.30 2.84 -11.74
C SER A 87 -16.16 3.47 -10.92
N HIS A 88 -15.58 4.54 -11.44
CA HIS A 88 -14.52 5.29 -10.76
C HIS A 88 -14.85 5.58 -9.29
N ALA A 89 -16.09 5.99 -9.02
CA ALA A 89 -16.56 6.26 -7.67
C ALA A 89 -16.57 5.01 -6.76
N ALA A 90 -16.96 3.84 -7.29
CA ALA A 90 -16.99 2.61 -6.51
C ALA A 90 -15.57 2.13 -6.15
N GLN A 91 -14.63 2.20 -7.09
CA GLN A 91 -13.24 1.82 -6.82
C GLN A 91 -12.55 2.83 -5.89
N GLU A 92 -12.81 4.13 -6.07
CA GLU A 92 -12.30 5.17 -5.17
C GLU A 92 -12.83 4.98 -3.74
N ASN A 93 -14.14 4.71 -3.58
CA ASN A 93 -14.72 4.44 -2.26
C ASN A 93 -14.16 3.15 -1.64
N SER A 94 -14.00 2.08 -2.43
CA SER A 94 -13.44 0.82 -1.93
C SER A 94 -12.00 0.98 -1.47
N LEU A 95 -11.19 1.74 -2.22
CA LEU A 95 -9.82 2.07 -1.82
C LEU A 95 -9.80 2.94 -0.56
N LYS A 96 -10.73 3.90 -0.45
CA LYS A 96 -10.86 4.74 0.73
C LYS A 96 -11.19 3.89 1.96
N GLU A 97 -12.25 3.07 1.91
CA GLU A 97 -12.69 2.20 3.00
C GLU A 97 -11.59 1.22 3.41
N PHE A 98 -10.87 0.65 2.44
CA PHE A 98 -9.71 -0.22 2.71
C PHE A 98 -8.60 0.49 3.48
N ILE A 99 -8.28 1.74 3.10
CA ILE A 99 -7.24 2.52 3.78
C ILE A 99 -7.73 2.97 5.17
N GLU A 100 -8.97 3.42 5.30
CA GLU A 100 -9.57 3.81 6.59
C GLU A 100 -9.58 2.62 7.56
N ASP A 101 -10.04 1.45 7.11
CA ASP A 101 -10.01 0.23 7.92
C ASP A 101 -8.59 -0.18 8.31
N TRP A 102 -7.62 -0.06 7.40
CA TRP A 102 -6.22 -0.36 7.71
C TRP A 102 -5.62 0.63 8.71
N ILE A 103 -6.01 1.91 8.67
CA ILE A 103 -5.56 2.93 9.64
C ILE A 103 -6.18 2.68 11.02
N GLU A 104 -7.48 2.33 11.08
CA GLU A 104 -8.19 2.04 12.33
C GLU A 104 -7.78 0.68 12.92
N HIS A 105 -7.54 -0.31 12.06
CA HIS A 105 -7.21 -1.68 12.40
C HIS A 105 -5.92 -2.13 11.70
N PRO A 106 -4.76 -1.52 12.01
CA PRO A 106 -3.50 -1.91 11.38
C PRO A 106 -3.24 -3.39 11.66
N PRO A 107 -2.82 -4.17 10.65
CA PRO A 107 -2.63 -5.60 10.80
C PRO A 107 -1.65 -5.82 11.95
N ARG A 108 -2.10 -6.59 12.96
CA ARG A 108 -1.27 -7.04 14.09
C ARG A 108 -0.11 -7.94 13.66
N ASN A 109 -0.13 -8.38 12.40
CA ASN A 109 0.93 -9.18 11.83
C ASN A 109 2.06 -8.27 11.35
N PRO A 110 3.30 -8.55 11.79
CA PRO A 110 4.46 -7.82 11.32
C PRO A 110 4.56 -7.83 9.79
N PRO A 111 5.08 -6.76 9.16
CA PRO A 111 5.34 -6.76 7.72
C PRO A 111 6.21 -7.96 7.33
N ARG A 112 5.98 -8.50 6.14
CA ARG A 112 6.90 -9.48 5.54
C ARG A 112 8.22 -8.77 5.25
N LEU A 113 9.14 -8.84 6.19
CA LEU A 113 10.48 -8.31 6.01
C LEU A 113 11.14 -8.99 4.81
N THR A 114 11.73 -8.17 3.93
CA THR A 114 12.56 -8.64 2.82
C THR A 114 13.97 -8.07 2.98
N GLY A 115 14.98 -8.78 2.48
CA GLY A 115 16.38 -8.37 2.60
C GLY A 115 17.09 -8.94 3.82
N PHE A 116 18.14 -8.25 4.29
CA PHE A 116 19.03 -8.73 5.34
C PHE A 116 19.09 -7.75 6.51
N CYS A 117 19.30 -8.27 7.72
CA CYS A 117 19.58 -7.47 8.91
C CYS A 117 20.84 -6.63 8.70
N SER A 118 20.74 -5.31 8.87
CA SER A 118 21.85 -4.37 8.69
C SER A 118 23.02 -4.58 9.65
N ASN A 119 22.80 -5.22 10.80
CA ASN A 119 23.86 -5.47 11.80
C ASN A 119 24.58 -6.82 11.62
N CYS A 120 23.89 -7.88 11.18
CA CYS A 120 24.48 -9.23 11.16
C CYS A 120 24.27 -10.01 9.86
N SER A 121 23.69 -9.35 8.85
CA SER A 121 23.42 -9.87 7.52
C SER A 121 22.57 -11.15 7.47
N GLU A 122 21.88 -11.48 8.55
CA GLU A 122 20.90 -12.58 8.60
C GLU A 122 19.68 -12.21 7.74
N ASP A 123 19.06 -13.20 7.07
CA ASP A 123 17.82 -12.98 6.31
C ASP A 123 16.74 -12.39 7.23
N ALA A 124 16.20 -11.23 6.86
CA ALA A 124 15.20 -10.52 7.64
C ALA A 124 13.88 -11.29 7.74
N ARG A 125 13.62 -12.25 6.84
CA ARG A 125 12.46 -13.17 6.92
C ARG A 125 12.54 -14.11 8.12
N SER A 126 13.72 -14.30 8.69
CA SER A 126 13.93 -15.12 9.89
C SER A 126 13.59 -14.38 11.19
N ALA A 127 13.19 -13.11 11.12
CA ALA A 127 12.91 -12.29 12.29
C ALA A 127 11.81 -12.90 13.18
N VAL A 128 11.93 -12.64 14.48
CA VAL A 128 11.04 -13.16 15.51
C VAL A 128 10.24 -12.01 16.10
N LEU A 129 8.92 -12.17 16.19
CA LEU A 129 8.04 -11.26 16.90
C LEU A 129 8.19 -11.48 18.41
N THR A 130 8.65 -10.47 19.14
CA THR A 130 8.81 -10.53 20.60
C THR A 130 7.56 -10.05 21.33
N ALA A 131 7.46 -10.36 22.63
CA ALA A 131 6.28 -10.05 23.46
C ALA A 131 5.98 -8.55 23.60
N ASP A 132 6.98 -7.70 23.30
CA ASP A 132 6.86 -6.24 23.21
C ASP A 132 6.27 -5.76 21.86
N GLY A 133 5.85 -6.68 20.98
CA GLY A 133 5.27 -6.37 19.68
C GLY A 133 6.29 -6.05 18.58
N LYS A 134 7.59 -6.06 18.89
CA LYS A 134 8.65 -5.70 17.94
C LYS A 134 9.11 -6.92 17.14
N LEU A 135 9.51 -6.73 15.88
CA LEU A 135 10.28 -7.75 15.16
C LEU A 135 11.74 -7.55 15.45
N ARG A 136 12.42 -8.63 15.85
CA ARG A 136 13.85 -8.63 16.07
C ARG A 136 14.53 -9.64 15.16
N CYS A 137 15.71 -9.28 14.68
CA CYS A 137 16.57 -10.21 13.97
C CYS A 137 16.86 -11.42 14.87
N ARG A 138 16.64 -12.63 14.36
CA ARG A 138 16.85 -13.88 15.12
C ARG A 138 18.27 -14.03 15.66
N LYS A 139 19.27 -13.52 14.91
CA LYS A 139 20.68 -13.73 15.23
C LYS A 139 21.26 -12.68 16.17
N CYS A 140 20.93 -11.40 15.98
CA CYS A 140 21.53 -10.30 16.75
C CYS A 140 20.54 -9.52 17.62
N ALA A 141 19.26 -9.90 17.65
CA ALA A 141 18.19 -9.25 18.41
C ALA A 141 17.95 -7.75 18.10
N MET A 142 18.60 -7.22 17.05
CA MET A 142 18.36 -5.87 16.55
C MET A 142 16.90 -5.75 16.12
N VAL A 143 16.26 -4.64 16.51
CA VAL A 143 14.90 -4.32 16.11
C VAL A 143 14.88 -4.01 14.62
N LEU A 144 14.06 -4.76 13.89
CA LEU A 144 13.83 -4.59 12.45
C LEU A 144 12.50 -3.89 12.17
N TRP A 145 11.57 -3.92 13.13
CA TRP A 145 10.27 -3.27 13.06
C TRP A 145 9.69 -3.06 14.47
N GLU A 146 8.99 -1.93 14.67
CA GLU A 146 8.31 -1.54 15.92
C GLU A 146 6.81 -1.32 15.71
#